data_AF-A0A2C6MGF8-F1
#
_entry.id   AF-A0A2C6MGF8-F1
#
_cell.length_a   1.000
_cell.length_b   1.000
_cell.length_c   1.000
_cell.angle_alpha   90.00
_cell.angle_beta   90.00
_cell.angle_gamma   90.00
#
_symmetry.space_group_name_H-M   'P 1'
#
loop_
_entity.id
_entity.type
_entity.pdbx_description
1 polymer ?
#
loop_
_entity_poly.entity_id
_entity_poly.type
_entity_poly.pdbx_seq_one_letter_code
_entity_poly.pdbx_strand_id
1 'polypeptide(L)'
;MLQQVELYSALGKAEQNDLFTKLGKIYANLPQTSCTGCATCCNWGSPPAFFIEYLNLYRYVRDNLKENWPDILKKSTEYFYLELVDTNQKCSFLSEDNRCSVYEVRPFTCRSYGLLSKEDFETGDRGLKKLAQKFKEEYDLTLPDEIINYELPWCDKVVSGQRSYIKKSTLAGLAAQIGTLDYPFFPQELVDQEGTLLPYPVHLMNTVLGTGTRARKIKVMKQFVDGGSKELLNGFVEKASSYRF
;
A
#
# COMPACT_ATOMS: atom_id res chain seq x y z
N MET A 1 12.30 -4.89 9.63
CA MET A 1 12.77 -3.90 8.62
C MET A 1 13.60 -4.69 7.62
N LEU A 2 13.45 -4.44 6.32
CA LEU A 2 14.20 -5.20 5.32
C LEU A 2 15.16 -4.26 4.59
N GLN A 3 16.42 -4.29 5.00
CA GLN A 3 17.54 -3.80 4.22
C GLN A 3 17.57 -4.49 2.84
N GLN A 4 18.27 -3.92 1.87
CA GLN A 4 18.35 -4.44 0.49
C GLN A 4 18.74 -5.93 0.43
N VAL A 5 19.75 -6.33 1.20
CA VAL A 5 20.21 -7.72 1.28
C VAL A 5 19.09 -8.64 1.78
N GLU A 6 18.27 -8.15 2.72
CA GLU A 6 17.13 -8.87 3.27
C GLU A 6 15.98 -8.94 2.25
N LEU A 7 15.80 -7.93 1.39
CA LEU A 7 14.84 -7.95 0.28
C LEU A 7 15.17 -9.03 -0.75
N TYR A 8 16.41 -9.10 -1.23
CA TYR A 8 16.81 -10.13 -2.19
C TYR A 8 16.79 -11.53 -1.59
N SER A 9 17.16 -11.66 -0.31
CA SER A 9 17.03 -12.92 0.43
C SER A 9 15.57 -13.35 0.55
N ALA A 10 14.66 -12.41 0.82
CA ALA A 10 13.23 -12.66 0.87
C ALA A 10 12.66 -13.07 -0.50
N LEU A 11 13.09 -12.43 -1.59
CA LEU A 11 12.73 -12.83 -2.96
C LEU A 11 13.19 -14.27 -3.25
N GLY A 12 14.45 -14.60 -2.96
CA GLY A 12 14.96 -15.96 -3.15
C GLY A 12 14.20 -16.99 -2.32
N LYS A 13 13.88 -16.68 -1.06
CA LYS A 13 13.05 -17.55 -0.21
C LYS A 13 11.63 -17.70 -0.75
N ALA A 14 11.03 -16.65 -1.29
CA ALA A 14 9.71 -16.71 -1.90
C ALA A 14 9.67 -17.62 -3.13
N GLU A 15 10.72 -17.56 -3.96
CA GLU A 15 10.89 -18.44 -5.13
C GLU A 15 11.07 -19.90 -4.72
N GLN A 16 11.99 -20.17 -3.77
CA GLN A 16 12.27 -21.54 -3.28
C GLN A 16 11.03 -22.24 -2.67
N ASN A 17 10.10 -21.46 -2.12
CA ASN A 17 8.89 -21.98 -1.47
C ASN A 17 7.63 -21.91 -2.35
N ASP A 18 7.78 -21.58 -3.64
CA ASP A 18 6.70 -21.40 -4.62
C ASP A 18 5.61 -20.42 -4.18
N LEU A 19 5.97 -19.40 -3.39
CA LEU A 19 4.99 -18.50 -2.76
C LEU A 19 4.25 -17.65 -3.80
N PHE A 20 4.92 -17.23 -4.87
CA PHE A 20 4.27 -16.49 -5.96
C PHE A 20 3.23 -17.34 -6.70
N THR A 21 3.52 -18.63 -6.90
CA THR A 21 2.58 -19.58 -7.49
C THR A 21 1.38 -19.80 -6.57
N LYS A 22 1.61 -19.94 -5.26
CA LYS A 22 0.54 -20.03 -4.25
C LYS A 22 -0.32 -18.77 -4.23
N LEU A 23 0.29 -17.58 -4.25
CA LEU A 23 -0.40 -16.30 -4.34
C LEU A 23 -1.30 -16.23 -5.58
N GLY A 24 -0.76 -16.61 -6.75
CA GLY A 24 -1.53 -16.67 -8.00
C GLY A 24 -2.73 -17.61 -7.93
N LYS A 25 -2.57 -18.79 -7.29
CA LYS A 25 -3.68 -19.73 -7.05
C LYS A 25 -4.77 -19.13 -6.15
N ILE A 26 -4.39 -18.38 -5.12
CA ILE A 26 -5.37 -17.71 -4.24
C ILE A 26 -6.12 -16.65 -5.04
N TYR A 27 -5.42 -15.81 -5.82
CA TYR A 27 -6.04 -14.81 -6.67
C TYR A 27 -6.99 -15.38 -7.72
N ALA A 28 -6.74 -16.60 -8.23
CA ALA A 28 -7.61 -17.25 -9.19
C ALA A 28 -9.00 -17.59 -8.64
N ASN A 29 -9.19 -17.56 -7.31
CA ASN A 29 -10.52 -17.71 -6.68
C ASN A 29 -11.35 -16.41 -6.72
N LEU A 30 -10.75 -15.28 -7.08
CA LEU A 30 -11.50 -14.05 -7.35
C LEU A 30 -12.07 -14.11 -8.77
N PRO A 31 -13.29 -13.60 -8.98
CA PRO A 31 -13.82 -13.47 -10.32
C PRO A 31 -12.98 -12.49 -11.13
N GLN A 32 -12.94 -12.69 -12.44
CA GLN A 32 -12.35 -11.71 -13.34
C GLN A 32 -13.18 -10.42 -13.28
N THR A 33 -12.47 -9.29 -13.15
CA THR A 33 -13.08 -7.97 -13.09
C THR A 33 -12.58 -7.06 -14.19
N SER A 34 -13.47 -6.23 -14.73
CA SER A 34 -13.10 -5.09 -15.55
C SER A 34 -13.39 -3.79 -14.80
N CYS A 35 -12.45 -2.85 -14.86
CA CYS A 35 -12.57 -1.53 -14.26
C CYS A 35 -12.52 -0.47 -15.37
N THR A 36 -13.38 0.54 -15.27
CA THR A 36 -13.42 1.68 -16.21
C THR A 36 -12.17 2.56 -16.16
N GLY A 37 -11.33 2.43 -15.12
CA GLY A 37 -10.10 3.20 -14.99
C GLY A 37 -10.30 4.66 -14.55
N CYS A 38 -11.36 4.95 -13.80
CA CYS A 38 -11.65 6.31 -13.33
C CYS A 38 -10.72 6.83 -12.21
N ALA A 39 -9.72 6.04 -11.80
CA ALA A 39 -8.74 6.36 -10.75
C ALA A 39 -9.29 6.75 -9.37
N THR A 40 -10.59 6.62 -9.07
CA THR A 40 -11.15 6.97 -7.75
C THR A 40 -10.40 6.29 -6.60
N CYS A 41 -10.16 4.99 -6.68
CA CYS A 41 -9.40 4.26 -5.64
C CYS A 41 -7.91 4.61 -5.61
N CYS A 42 -7.31 4.96 -6.76
CA CYS A 42 -5.90 5.34 -6.84
C CYS A 42 -5.64 6.76 -6.33
N ASN A 43 -6.63 7.65 -6.45
CA ASN A 43 -6.59 8.99 -5.86
C ASN A 43 -6.83 8.95 -4.35
N TRP A 44 -7.44 7.89 -3.82
CA TRP A 44 -7.63 7.74 -2.37
C TRP A 44 -6.30 7.49 -1.64
N GLY A 45 -5.38 6.74 -2.26
CA GLY A 45 -4.06 6.46 -1.71
C GLY A 45 -3.52 5.11 -2.14
N SER A 46 -2.42 4.70 -1.52
CA SER A 46 -1.86 3.35 -1.70
C SER A 46 -2.50 2.40 -0.69
N PRO A 47 -3.33 1.43 -1.12
CA PRO A 47 -3.95 0.52 -0.18
C PRO A 47 -2.92 -0.45 0.42
N PRO A 48 -3.22 -1.02 1.60
CA PRO A 48 -2.33 -1.99 2.23
C PRO A 48 -2.16 -3.24 1.37
N ALA A 49 -0.99 -3.85 1.48
CA ALA A 49 -0.62 -5.09 0.80
C ALA A 49 0.12 -6.01 1.78
N PHE A 50 -0.12 -7.32 1.67
CA PHE A 50 0.67 -8.31 2.40
C PHE A 50 2.12 -8.29 1.92
N PHE A 51 3.03 -8.80 2.73
CA PHE A 51 4.45 -8.75 2.38
C PHE A 51 4.77 -9.57 1.12
N ILE A 52 4.15 -10.74 0.94
CA ILE A 52 4.30 -11.52 -0.30
C ILE A 52 3.81 -10.75 -1.54
N GLU A 53 2.78 -9.92 -1.39
CA GLU A 53 2.25 -9.09 -2.48
C GLU A 53 3.20 -7.95 -2.80
N TYR A 54 3.81 -7.33 -1.78
CA TYR A 54 4.89 -6.37 -1.96
C TYR A 54 6.06 -6.98 -2.74
N LEU A 55 6.51 -8.19 -2.39
CA LEU A 55 7.57 -8.89 -3.12
C LEU A 55 7.19 -9.11 -4.59
N ASN A 56 5.95 -9.54 -4.84
CA ASN A 56 5.47 -9.78 -6.21
C ASN A 56 5.42 -8.47 -7.03
N LEU A 57 4.94 -7.39 -6.40
CA LEU A 57 4.90 -6.07 -7.02
C LEU A 57 6.31 -5.54 -7.30
N TYR A 58 7.21 -5.61 -6.31
CA TYR A 58 8.59 -5.18 -6.44
C TYR A 58 9.29 -5.89 -7.61
N ARG A 59 9.14 -7.22 -7.72
CA ARG A 59 9.67 -8.00 -8.85
C ARG A 59 9.17 -7.47 -10.19
N TYR A 60 7.86 -7.23 -10.32
CA TYR A 60 7.29 -6.68 -11.54
C TYR A 60 7.86 -5.30 -11.88
N VAL A 61 7.94 -4.40 -10.90
CA VAL A 61 8.46 -3.04 -11.13
C VAL A 61 9.95 -3.07 -11.49
N ARG A 62 10.76 -3.88 -10.81
CA ARG A 62 12.18 -4.10 -11.10
C ARG A 62 12.40 -4.59 -12.53
N ASP A 63 11.57 -5.52 -12.99
CA ASP A 63 11.78 -6.19 -14.27
C ASP A 63 11.15 -5.44 -15.46
N ASN A 64 10.04 -4.72 -15.25
CA ASN A 64 9.23 -4.13 -16.32
C ASN A 64 9.15 -2.60 -16.31
N LEU A 65 9.46 -1.93 -15.19
CA LEU A 65 9.24 -0.49 -15.01
C LEU A 65 10.52 0.25 -14.56
N LYS A 66 11.68 -0.20 -15.05
CA LYS A 66 12.99 0.39 -14.70
C LYS A 66 13.06 1.89 -15.00
N GLU A 67 12.48 2.31 -16.12
CA GLU A 67 12.46 3.73 -16.54
C GLU A 67 11.61 4.60 -15.61
N ASN A 68 10.54 4.03 -15.03
CA ASN A 68 9.66 4.74 -14.10
C ASN A 68 10.18 4.70 -12.65
N TRP A 69 11.28 3.99 -12.37
CA TRP A 69 11.79 3.79 -11.02
C TRP A 69 12.05 5.09 -10.25
N PRO A 70 12.67 6.14 -10.83
CA PRO A 70 12.86 7.41 -10.14
C PRO A 70 11.55 8.09 -9.73
N ASP A 71 10.53 8.05 -10.60
CA ASP A 71 9.21 8.61 -10.30
C ASP A 71 8.48 7.81 -9.21
N ILE A 72 8.56 6.48 -9.26
CA ILE A 72 7.98 5.60 -8.23
C ILE A 72 8.65 5.85 -6.88
N LEU A 73 9.99 5.97 -6.84
CA LEU A 73 10.73 6.28 -5.62
C LEU A 73 10.34 7.64 -5.06
N LYS A 74 10.24 8.67 -5.91
CA LYS A 74 9.78 10.01 -5.52
C LYS A 74 8.38 9.94 -4.90
N LYS A 75 7.40 9.42 -5.63
CA LYS A 75 6.00 9.30 -5.19
C LYS A 75 5.88 8.47 -3.91
N SER A 76 6.64 7.37 -3.80
CA SER A 76 6.63 6.51 -2.62
C SER A 76 7.26 7.19 -1.39
N THR A 77 8.31 7.99 -1.60
CA THR A 77 8.93 8.77 -0.53
C THR A 77 7.98 9.84 -0.03
N GLU A 78 7.36 10.61 -0.93
CA GLU A 78 6.36 11.62 -0.58
C GLU A 78 5.20 11.00 0.18
N TYR A 79 4.65 9.89 -0.31
CA TYR A 79 3.57 9.15 0.34
C TYR A 79 3.98 8.74 1.76
N PHE A 80 5.12 8.04 1.92
CA PHE A 80 5.59 7.58 3.23
C PHE A 80 5.70 8.71 4.27
N TYR A 81 6.08 9.91 3.87
CA TYR A 81 6.21 11.04 4.79
C TYR A 81 4.91 11.79 5.04
N LEU A 82 4.00 11.85 4.06
CA LEU A 82 2.86 12.76 4.09
C LEU A 82 1.49 12.06 4.10
N GLU A 83 1.42 10.72 4.06
CA GLU A 83 0.17 9.93 4.00
C GLU A 83 -0.88 10.28 5.09
N LEU A 84 -0.45 10.85 6.22
CA LEU A 84 -1.35 11.23 7.33
C LEU A 84 -1.64 12.74 7.41
N VAL A 85 -1.01 13.57 6.58
CA VAL A 85 -1.06 15.04 6.71
C VAL A 85 -1.32 15.79 5.40
N ASP A 86 -1.13 15.15 4.23
CA ASP A 86 -1.39 15.74 2.92
C ASP A 86 -2.54 14.99 2.24
N THR A 87 -3.66 15.68 2.02
CA THR A 87 -4.87 15.12 1.38
C THR A 87 -4.71 14.85 -0.11
N ASN A 88 -3.62 15.33 -0.72
CA ASN A 88 -3.35 15.15 -2.14
C ASN A 88 -2.51 13.90 -2.44
N GLN A 89 -2.21 13.07 -1.44
CA GLN A 89 -1.44 11.85 -1.63
C GLN A 89 -2.22 10.83 -2.46
N LYS A 90 -1.55 10.27 -3.47
CA LYS A 90 -2.12 9.30 -4.41
C LYS A 90 -1.29 8.02 -4.41
N CYS A 91 -1.84 6.97 -5.02
CA CYS A 91 -1.11 5.74 -5.29
C CYS A 91 0.14 6.04 -6.13
N SER A 92 1.30 5.50 -5.73
CA SER A 92 2.57 5.71 -6.46
C SER A 92 2.59 5.12 -7.87
N PHE A 93 1.61 4.27 -8.20
CA PHE A 93 1.46 3.64 -9.52
C PHE A 93 0.39 4.29 -10.41
N LEU A 94 -0.21 5.39 -9.97
CA LEU A 94 -1.12 6.16 -10.80
C LEU A 94 -0.31 6.93 -11.86
N SER A 95 -0.57 6.62 -13.12
CA SER A 95 -0.04 7.34 -14.28
C SER A 95 -0.91 8.55 -14.64
N GLU A 96 -0.38 9.40 -15.51
CA GLU A 96 -1.02 10.66 -15.93
C GLU A 96 -2.36 10.44 -16.68
N ASP A 97 -2.51 9.29 -17.35
CA ASP A 97 -3.72 8.87 -18.04
C ASP A 97 -4.78 8.24 -17.12
N ASN A 98 -4.65 8.39 -15.79
CA ASN A 98 -5.50 7.80 -14.77
C ASN A 98 -5.50 6.25 -14.77
N ARG A 99 -4.46 5.62 -15.32
CA ARG A 99 -4.29 4.16 -15.29
C ARG A 99 -3.34 3.73 -14.17
N CYS A 100 -3.44 2.46 -13.80
CA CYS A 100 -2.52 1.85 -12.85
C CYS A 100 -1.42 1.13 -13.62
N SER A 101 -0.17 1.56 -13.45
CA SER A 101 1.00 0.98 -14.15
C SER A 101 1.31 -0.46 -13.76
N VAL A 102 0.71 -0.94 -12.66
CA VAL A 102 0.89 -2.30 -12.12
C VAL A 102 -0.44 -3.08 -12.05
N TYR A 103 -1.42 -2.74 -12.90
CA TYR A 103 -2.78 -3.27 -12.82
C TYR A 103 -2.83 -4.81 -12.75
N GLU A 104 -2.00 -5.51 -13.54
CA GLU A 104 -1.97 -6.98 -13.60
C GLU A 104 -1.44 -7.64 -12.32
N VAL A 105 -0.57 -6.96 -11.59
CA VAL A 105 0.07 -7.46 -10.36
C VAL A 105 -0.46 -6.76 -9.10
N ARG A 106 -1.54 -5.98 -9.21
CA ARG A 106 -2.17 -5.24 -8.10
C ARG A 106 -2.43 -6.12 -6.86
N PRO A 107 -2.33 -5.59 -5.63
CA PRO A 107 -2.55 -6.34 -4.40
C PRO A 107 -4.03 -6.71 -4.21
N PHE A 108 -4.30 -7.61 -3.27
CA PHE A 108 -5.62 -8.17 -2.98
C PHE A 108 -6.66 -7.09 -2.66
N THR A 109 -6.27 -6.07 -1.91
CA THR A 109 -7.11 -4.91 -1.59
C THR A 109 -7.58 -4.17 -2.84
N CYS A 110 -6.72 -4.01 -3.85
CA CYS A 110 -7.10 -3.47 -5.15
C CYS A 110 -7.94 -4.45 -5.99
N ARG A 111 -7.66 -5.76 -5.91
CA ARG A 111 -8.38 -6.79 -6.69
C ARG A 111 -9.80 -6.99 -6.21
N SER A 112 -10.02 -6.88 -4.89
CA SER A 112 -11.29 -7.14 -4.24
C SER A 112 -12.21 -5.92 -4.16
N TYR A 113 -11.67 -4.72 -4.41
CA TYR A 113 -12.44 -3.49 -4.46
C TYR A 113 -13.52 -3.54 -5.56
N GLY A 114 -14.75 -3.21 -5.19
CA GLY A 114 -15.93 -3.29 -6.06
C GLY A 114 -16.58 -4.69 -6.13
N LEU A 115 -16.07 -5.68 -5.39
CA LEU A 115 -16.69 -7.02 -5.34
C LEU A 115 -17.72 -7.20 -4.23
N LEU A 116 -17.71 -6.33 -3.22
CA LEU A 116 -18.70 -6.33 -2.13
C LEU A 116 -19.96 -5.57 -2.55
N SER A 117 -21.10 -5.95 -1.97
CA SER A 117 -22.28 -5.09 -1.99
C SER A 117 -21.98 -3.78 -1.25
N LYS A 118 -22.77 -2.74 -1.53
CA LYS A 118 -22.64 -1.45 -0.85
C LYS A 118 -22.76 -1.59 0.67
N GLU A 119 -23.74 -2.36 1.12
CA GLU A 119 -23.97 -2.65 2.55
C GLU A 119 -22.75 -3.34 3.20
N ASP A 120 -22.21 -4.39 2.59
CA ASP A 120 -21.04 -5.10 3.12
C ASP A 120 -19.79 -4.22 3.15
N PHE A 121 -19.66 -3.28 2.21
CA PHE A 121 -18.53 -2.36 2.12
C PHE A 121 -18.55 -1.26 3.18
N GLU A 122 -19.73 -0.69 3.45
CA GLU A 122 -19.94 0.43 4.39
C GLU A 122 -19.89 -0.02 5.87
N THR A 123 -20.12 -1.30 6.17
CA THR A 123 -20.02 -1.85 7.54
C THR A 123 -18.60 -2.04 8.06
N GLY A 124 -17.56 -1.68 7.31
CA GLY A 124 -16.17 -1.76 7.76
C GLY A 124 -15.76 -0.52 8.55
N ASP A 125 -15.39 -0.66 9.83
CA ASP A 125 -14.73 0.41 10.57
C ASP A 125 -13.31 0.61 10.01
N ARG A 126 -13.06 1.80 9.47
CA ARG A 126 -11.76 2.21 8.91
C ARG A 126 -11.17 3.40 9.67
N GLY A 127 -11.70 3.67 10.87
CA GLY A 127 -11.51 4.94 11.55
C GLY A 127 -10.05 5.22 11.93
N LEU A 128 -9.46 6.24 11.31
CA LEU A 128 -8.20 6.84 11.73
C LEU A 128 -8.32 7.64 13.05
N LYS A 129 -9.49 7.69 13.67
CA LYS A 129 -9.77 8.48 14.89
C LYS A 129 -8.85 8.11 16.05
N LYS A 130 -8.65 6.81 16.32
CA LYS A 130 -7.73 6.34 17.38
C LYS A 130 -6.28 6.69 17.05
N LEU A 131 -5.90 6.59 15.77
CA LEU A 131 -4.57 6.98 15.32
C LEU A 131 -4.35 8.48 15.49
N ALA A 132 -5.31 9.31 15.08
CA ALA A 132 -5.25 10.76 15.23
C ALA A 132 -5.13 11.19 16.69
N GLN A 133 -5.88 10.55 17.60
CA GLN A 133 -5.76 10.78 19.03
C GLN A 133 -4.35 10.48 19.53
N LYS A 134 -3.80 9.31 19.18
CA LYS A 134 -2.43 8.92 19.53
C LYS A 134 -1.39 9.91 19.02
N PHE A 135 -1.56 10.38 17.77
CA PHE A 135 -0.64 11.36 17.17
C PHE A 135 -0.69 12.71 17.87
N LYS A 136 -1.87 13.13 18.33
CA LYS A 136 -2.01 14.36 19.12
C LYS A 136 -1.37 14.24 20.51
N GLU A 137 -1.58 13.12 21.19
CA GLU A 137 -1.07 12.88 22.54
C GLU A 137 0.46 12.68 22.58
N GLU A 138 1.01 11.85 21.68
CA GLU A 138 2.44 11.50 21.70
C GLU A 138 3.33 12.54 21.03
N TYR A 139 2.84 13.20 19.97
CA TYR A 139 3.66 14.04 19.12
C TYR A 139 3.18 15.49 19.06
N ASP A 140 2.07 15.87 19.69
CA ASP A 140 1.43 17.18 19.49
C ASP A 140 1.26 17.52 18.01
N LEU A 141 0.83 16.53 17.21
CA LEU A 141 0.53 16.70 15.80
C LEU A 141 -0.97 16.51 15.58
N THR A 142 -1.64 17.55 15.12
CA THR A 142 -3.05 17.47 14.72
C THR A 142 -3.13 17.02 13.26
N LEU A 143 -3.74 15.86 13.02
CA LEU A 143 -4.00 15.40 11.65
C LEU A 143 -5.21 16.15 11.06
N PRO A 144 -5.23 16.44 9.75
CA PRO A 144 -6.37 17.09 9.11
C PRO A 144 -7.66 16.27 9.24
N ASP A 145 -8.79 16.94 9.49
CA ASP A 145 -10.10 16.29 9.62
C ASP A 145 -10.51 15.58 8.33
N GLU A 146 -10.09 16.11 7.19
CA GLU A 146 -10.28 15.47 5.89
C GLU A 146 -9.62 14.10 5.88
N ILE A 147 -8.37 13.95 6.34
CA ILE A 147 -7.69 12.66 6.41
C ILE A 147 -8.42 11.72 7.37
N ILE A 148 -8.81 12.20 8.55
CA ILE A 148 -9.44 11.38 9.60
C ILE A 148 -10.77 10.80 9.13
N ASN A 149 -11.54 11.57 8.37
CA ASN A 149 -12.88 11.22 7.90
C ASN A 149 -12.91 10.88 6.40
N TYR A 150 -11.76 10.66 5.76
CA TYR A 150 -11.72 10.39 4.32
C TYR A 150 -12.14 8.95 4.03
N GLU A 151 -13.39 8.78 3.64
CA GLU A 151 -13.92 7.46 3.27
C GLU A 151 -13.72 7.19 1.77
N LEU A 152 -13.09 6.05 1.46
CA LEU A 152 -13.06 5.52 0.10
C LEU A 152 -14.51 5.16 -0.30
N PRO A 153 -15.08 5.78 -1.34
CA PRO A 153 -16.46 5.49 -1.75
C PRO A 153 -16.60 4.03 -2.23
N TRP A 154 -17.80 3.49 -2.14
CA TRP A 154 -18.12 2.22 -2.80
C TRP A 154 -18.06 2.37 -4.33
N CYS A 155 -17.74 1.29 -5.05
CA CYS A 155 -17.57 1.32 -6.51
C CYS A 155 -18.60 0.45 -7.22
N ASP A 156 -19.47 1.10 -8.00
CA ASP A 156 -20.43 0.48 -8.92
C ASP A 156 -19.86 0.25 -10.33
N LYS A 157 -18.65 0.75 -10.61
CA LYS A 157 -18.01 0.73 -11.93
C LYS A 157 -17.14 -0.50 -12.19
N VAL A 158 -17.00 -1.37 -11.20
CA VAL A 158 -16.28 -2.65 -11.34
C VAL A 158 -17.29 -3.70 -11.77
N VAL A 159 -17.08 -4.29 -12.94
CA VAL A 159 -17.93 -5.37 -13.45
C VAL A 159 -17.21 -6.69 -13.23
N SER A 160 -17.86 -7.59 -12.50
CA SER A 160 -17.41 -8.97 -12.32
C SER A 160 -17.98 -9.86 -13.42
N GLY A 161 -17.18 -10.80 -13.93
CA GLY A 161 -17.65 -11.85 -14.85
C GLY A 161 -18.73 -12.74 -14.23
N GLN A 162 -18.79 -12.80 -12.89
CA GLN A 162 -19.92 -13.34 -12.14
C GLN A 162 -20.89 -12.18 -11.83
N ARG A 163 -22.15 -12.29 -12.27
CA ARG A 163 -23.18 -11.23 -12.14
C ARG A 163 -23.61 -10.91 -10.69
N SER A 164 -22.88 -11.38 -9.67
CA SER A 164 -23.21 -11.26 -8.26
C SER A 164 -22.02 -10.77 -7.44
N TYR A 165 -22.31 -10.01 -6.38
CA TYR A 165 -21.34 -9.63 -5.35
C TYR A 165 -20.83 -10.85 -4.58
N ILE A 166 -19.63 -10.71 -4.04
CA ILE A 166 -18.99 -11.71 -3.17
C ILE A 166 -19.32 -11.38 -1.72
N LYS A 167 -19.52 -12.41 -0.90
CA LYS A 167 -19.73 -12.25 0.54
C LYS A 167 -18.45 -11.77 1.24
N LYS A 168 -18.59 -10.87 2.22
CA LYS A 168 -17.49 -10.39 3.08
C LYS A 168 -16.64 -11.52 3.68
N SER A 169 -17.27 -12.61 4.14
CA SER A 169 -16.56 -13.77 4.71
C SER A 169 -15.66 -14.49 3.71
N THR A 170 -16.05 -14.55 2.44
CA THR A 170 -15.22 -15.15 1.39
C THR A 170 -13.97 -14.32 1.14
N LEU A 171 -14.10 -13.00 1.05
CA LEU A 171 -12.92 -12.12 0.91
C LEU A 171 -12.01 -12.17 2.13
N ALA A 172 -12.57 -12.22 3.34
CA ALA A 172 -11.80 -12.39 4.57
C ALA A 172 -11.03 -13.72 4.58
N GLY A 173 -11.65 -14.82 4.14
CA GLY A 173 -10.99 -16.12 4.03
C GLY A 173 -9.86 -16.15 3.00
N LEU A 174 -9.99 -15.42 1.89
CA LEU A 174 -8.90 -15.26 0.91
C LEU A 174 -7.77 -14.38 1.47
N ALA A 175 -8.10 -13.27 2.14
CA ALA A 175 -7.11 -12.42 2.79
C ALA A 175 -6.29 -13.20 3.84
N ALA A 176 -6.95 -14.01 4.66
CA ALA A 176 -6.29 -14.87 5.64
C ALA A 176 -5.33 -15.87 4.97
N GLN A 177 -5.74 -16.51 3.87
CA GLN A 177 -4.87 -17.39 3.10
C GLN A 177 -3.62 -16.67 2.57
N ILE A 178 -3.77 -15.44 2.07
CA ILE A 178 -2.62 -14.63 1.63
C ILE A 178 -1.72 -14.29 2.82
N GLY A 179 -2.30 -13.90 3.96
CA GLY A 179 -1.55 -13.63 5.19
C GLY A 179 -0.66 -14.80 5.62
N THR A 180 -1.12 -16.05 5.49
CA THR A 180 -0.29 -17.22 5.82
C THR A 180 0.98 -17.36 4.96
N LEU A 181 1.02 -16.73 3.78
CA LEU A 181 2.22 -16.71 2.93
C LEU A 181 3.32 -15.78 3.48
N ASP A 182 3.01 -14.94 4.47
CA ASP A 182 3.98 -14.08 5.15
C ASP A 182 4.71 -14.79 6.30
N TYR A 183 4.20 -15.92 6.82
CA TYR A 183 4.82 -16.69 7.92
C TYR A 183 6.28 -17.12 7.68
N PRO A 184 6.73 -17.41 6.44
CA PRO A 184 8.14 -17.68 6.21
C PRO A 184 9.05 -16.48 6.51
N PHE A 185 8.53 -15.25 6.55
CA PHE A 185 9.33 -14.04 6.69
C PHE A 185 9.23 -13.40 8.07
N PHE A 186 8.12 -13.60 8.78
CA PHE A 186 7.83 -12.93 10.04
C PHE A 186 7.29 -13.90 11.09
N PRO A 187 7.44 -13.58 12.39
CA PRO A 187 6.76 -14.31 13.45
C PRO A 187 5.25 -14.35 13.22
N GLN A 188 4.63 -15.52 13.46
CA GLN A 188 3.21 -15.72 13.23
C GLN A 188 2.34 -14.69 13.97
N GLU A 189 2.66 -14.39 15.24
CA GLU A 189 1.94 -13.39 16.04
C GLU A 189 1.88 -12.02 15.35
N LEU A 190 2.97 -11.59 14.70
CA LEU A 190 3.02 -10.31 14.00
C LEU A 190 2.10 -10.32 12.77
N VAL A 191 2.05 -11.45 12.06
CA VAL A 191 1.20 -11.60 10.86
C VAL A 191 -0.27 -11.68 11.24
N ASP A 192 -0.60 -12.43 12.30
CA ASP A 192 -1.96 -12.61 12.81
C ASP A 192 -2.56 -11.29 13.34
N GLN A 193 -1.72 -10.37 13.80
CA GLN A 193 -2.09 -9.00 14.21
C GLN A 193 -2.07 -7.99 13.05
N GLU A 194 -1.99 -8.46 11.79
CA GLU A 194 -1.90 -7.64 10.58
C GLU A 194 -0.68 -6.70 10.55
N GLY A 195 0.36 -6.98 11.32
CA GLY A 195 1.56 -6.14 11.43
C GLY A 195 2.42 -6.09 10.17
N THR A 196 2.18 -6.99 9.20
CA THR A 196 2.84 -6.99 7.88
C THR A 196 2.02 -6.32 6.78
N LEU A 197 0.77 -5.95 7.08
CA LEU A 197 -0.18 -5.39 6.13
C LEU A 197 0.06 -3.87 6.00
N LEU A 198 0.96 -3.49 5.08
CA LEU A 198 1.39 -2.11 4.89
C LEU A 198 1.25 -1.69 3.42
N PRO A 199 1.03 -0.39 3.13
CA PRO A 199 1.07 0.11 1.76
C PRO A 199 2.43 -0.16 1.09
N TYR A 200 2.41 -0.37 -0.23
CA TYR A 200 3.65 -0.57 -1.00
C TYR A 200 4.71 0.53 -0.75
N PRO A 201 4.37 1.84 -0.75
CA PRO A 201 5.34 2.88 -0.45
C PRO A 201 6.03 2.70 0.91
N VAL A 202 5.30 2.23 1.91
CA VAL A 202 5.84 2.01 3.26
C VAL A 202 6.82 0.84 3.28
N HIS A 203 6.46 -0.27 2.63
CA HIS A 203 7.38 -1.41 2.44
C HIS A 203 8.65 -0.99 1.69
N LEU A 204 8.50 -0.27 0.58
CA LEU A 204 9.62 0.19 -0.23
C LEU A 204 10.54 1.16 0.54
N MET A 205 9.97 2.13 1.25
CA MET A 205 10.74 3.09 2.03
C MET A 205 11.43 2.45 3.23
N ASN A 206 10.91 1.36 3.79
CA ASN A 206 11.62 0.57 4.79
C ASN A 206 12.91 -0.07 4.25
N THR A 207 13.03 -0.27 2.94
CA THR A 207 14.25 -0.75 2.27
C THR A 207 15.14 0.39 1.81
N VAL A 208 14.57 1.42 1.19
CA VAL A 208 15.32 2.52 0.55
C VAL A 208 15.88 3.51 1.59
N LEU A 209 15.10 3.83 2.62
CA LEU A 209 15.47 4.85 3.59
C LEU A 209 16.15 4.24 4.82
N GLY A 210 17.31 4.78 5.17
CA GLY A 210 18.00 4.45 6.42
C GLY A 210 17.14 4.76 7.66
N THR A 211 17.40 4.06 8.76
CA THR A 211 16.65 4.20 10.03
C THR A 211 16.57 5.65 10.52
N GLY A 212 17.69 6.38 10.49
CA GLY A 212 17.73 7.79 10.89
C GLY A 212 16.91 8.72 9.99
N THR A 213 16.77 8.40 8.70
CA THR A 213 15.94 9.16 7.77
C THR A 213 14.45 8.89 8.05
N ARG A 214 14.07 7.64 8.25
CA ARG A 214 12.69 7.26 8.61
C ARG A 214 12.25 7.82 9.96
N ALA A 215 13.15 7.85 10.95
CA ALA A 215 12.86 8.43 12.27
C ALA A 215 12.47 9.91 12.22
N ARG A 216 12.81 10.63 11.14
CA ARG A 216 12.43 12.03 10.94
C ARG A 216 11.01 12.22 10.39
N LYS A 217 10.21 11.15 10.22
CA LYS A 217 8.85 11.21 9.68
C LYS A 217 7.97 12.24 10.38
N ILE A 218 7.90 12.20 11.71
CA ILE A 218 7.11 13.16 12.51
C ILE A 218 7.60 14.60 12.31
N LYS A 219 8.92 14.81 12.22
CA LYS A 219 9.48 16.16 11.99
C LYS A 219 9.09 16.72 10.62
N VAL A 220 9.08 15.88 9.58
CA VAL A 220 8.64 16.27 8.23
C VAL A 220 7.15 16.60 8.24
N MET A 221 6.33 15.75 8.88
CA MET A 221 4.90 15.99 9.02
C MET A 221 4.60 17.34 9.71
N LYS A 222 5.28 17.65 10.82
CA LYS A 222 5.16 18.94 11.51
C LYS A 222 5.53 20.13 10.63
N GLN A 223 6.68 20.06 9.94
CA GLN A 223 7.10 21.12 9.02
C GLN A 223 6.03 21.39 7.93
N PHE A 224 5.43 20.31 7.42
CA PHE A 224 4.39 20.41 6.41
C PHE A 224 3.10 21.03 6.97
N VAL A 225 2.64 20.58 8.14
CA VAL A 225 1.40 21.08 8.77
C VAL A 225 1.54 22.54 9.23
N ASP A 226 2.66 22.90 9.86
CA ASP A 226 2.83 24.22 10.48
C ASP A 226 3.14 25.33 9.45
N GLY A 227 3.85 24.99 8.38
CA GLY A 227 4.39 25.97 7.44
C GLY A 227 4.16 25.67 5.96
N GLY A 228 3.49 24.57 5.60
CA GLY A 228 3.29 24.14 4.22
C GLY A 228 4.59 23.78 3.47
N SER A 229 5.74 23.76 4.16
CA SER A 229 7.05 23.58 3.55
C SER A 229 7.37 22.10 3.36
N LYS A 230 7.94 21.76 2.21
CA LYS A 230 8.47 20.42 1.88
C LYS A 230 10.00 20.38 1.88
N GLU A 231 10.67 21.35 2.49
CA GLU A 231 12.14 21.48 2.41
C GLU A 231 12.89 20.24 2.94
N LEU A 232 12.53 19.74 4.12
CA LEU A 232 13.15 18.51 4.66
C LEU A 232 12.81 17.28 3.80
N LEU A 233 11.58 17.23 3.28
CA LEU A 233 11.13 16.15 2.41
C LEU A 233 11.92 16.12 1.10
N ASN A 234 12.16 17.27 0.47
CA ASN A 234 12.88 17.37 -0.79
C ASN A 234 14.27 16.73 -0.69
N GLY A 235 15.01 16.99 0.39
CA GLY A 235 16.31 16.33 0.62
C GLY A 235 16.22 14.81 0.77
N PHE A 236 15.13 14.29 1.35
CA PHE A 236 14.91 12.83 1.43
C PHE A 236 14.47 12.23 0.10
N VAL A 237 13.65 12.95 -0.67
CA VAL A 237 13.23 12.56 -2.02
C VAL A 237 14.43 12.48 -2.96
N GLU A 238 15.32 13.47 -2.96
CA GLU A 238 16.55 13.44 -3.75
C GLU A 238 17.43 12.24 -3.39
N LYS A 239 17.63 12.01 -2.09
CA LYS A 239 18.39 10.86 -1.60
C LYS A 239 17.76 9.53 -2.03
N ALA A 240 16.45 9.38 -1.87
CA ALA A 240 15.73 8.17 -2.26
C ALA A 240 15.79 7.94 -3.77
N SER A 241 15.65 8.99 -4.58
CA SER A 241 15.68 8.92 -6.05
C SER A 241 17.05 8.49 -6.60
N SER A 242 18.13 8.72 -5.84
CA SER A 242 19.48 8.25 -6.18
C SER A 242 19.75 6.78 -5.86
N TYR A 243 18.82 6.11 -5.15
CA TYR A 243 19.00 4.75 -4.67
C TYR A 243 19.03 3.76 -5.82
N ARG A 244 20.06 2.89 -5.83
CA ARG A 244 20.24 1.83 -6.83
C ARG A 244 20.11 0.48 -6.16
N PHE A 245 19.19 -0.33 -6.71
CA PHE A 245 18.98 -1.72 -6.30
C PHE A 245 20.01 -2.66 -6.92
#